data_AF-E9SYB3-F1
#
_entry.id   AF-E9SYB3-F1
#
_cell.length_a   1.000
_cell.length_b   1.000
_cell.length_c   1.000
_cell.angle_alpha   90.00
_cell.angle_beta   90.00
_cell.angle_gamma   90.00
#
_symmetry.space_group_name_H-M   'P 1'
#
loop_
_entity.id
_entity.type
_entity.pdbx_description
1 polymer ?
#
loop_
_entity_poly.entity_id
_entity_poly.type
_entity_poly.pdbx_seq_one_letter_code
_entity_poly.pdbx_strand_id
1 'polypeptide(L)'
;MKRLTSDSGVAAVEFALVVPILITLVLGIVEFGRGYNVQNAVSAAAREGARTMAIKKDPAAARAAVKGAGVFSPAITDAEICISTSGSQGCSATSCPSGSTVTLTVSYPLEYMTGLFPGKPTLTGTGVMRCGG
;
A
#
# COMPACT_ATOMS: atom_id res chain seq x y z
N MET A 1 49.33 7.89 42.29
CA MET A 1 48.09 8.32 41.61
C MET A 1 47.64 7.19 40.68
N LYS A 2 46.55 6.49 41.03
CA LYS A 2 46.02 5.36 40.27
C LYS A 2 45.27 5.93 39.06
N ARG A 3 45.80 5.75 37.84
CA ARG A 3 45.08 6.12 36.61
C ARG A 3 43.86 5.19 36.52
N LEU A 4 42.67 5.73 36.76
CA LEU A 4 41.41 5.07 36.45
C LEU A 4 41.32 5.06 34.91
N THR A 5 41.77 3.97 34.30
CA THR A 5 41.78 3.84 32.84
C THR A 5 40.35 3.98 32.32
N SER A 6 40.23 4.91 31.37
CA SER A 6 39.02 5.52 30.84
C SER A 6 38.30 4.66 29.78
N ASP A 7 38.61 3.38 29.66
CA ASP A 7 38.13 2.52 28.55
C ASP A 7 36.61 2.28 28.61
N SER A 8 36.04 2.13 29.80
CA SER A 8 34.60 1.97 29.97
C SER A 8 33.79 3.23 29.64
N GLY A 9 34.40 4.42 29.76
CA GLY A 9 33.78 5.68 29.32
C GLY A 9 33.80 5.86 27.80
N VAL A 10 34.90 5.44 27.15
CA VAL A 10 35.05 5.51 25.69
C VAL A 10 34.08 4.55 24.99
N ALA A 11 33.96 3.31 25.48
CA ALA A 11 33.01 2.34 24.93
C ALA A 11 31.54 2.81 25.02
N ALA A 12 31.18 3.53 26.10
CA ALA A 12 29.85 4.12 26.24
C ALA A 12 29.58 5.21 25.19
N VAL A 13 30.59 6.02 24.85
CA VAL A 13 30.49 7.06 23.81
C VAL A 13 30.41 6.45 22.41
N GLU A 14 31.22 5.42 22.11
CA GLU A 14 31.15 4.71 20.84
C GLU A 14 29.77 4.07 20.61
N PHE A 15 29.21 3.44 21.64
CA PHE A 15 27.86 2.89 21.59
C PHE A 15 26.80 3.98 21.37
N ALA A 16 26.91 5.12 22.05
CA ALA A 16 25.98 6.24 21.88
C ALA A 16 25.98 6.80 20.44
N LEU A 17 27.08 6.66 19.69
CA LEU A 17 27.15 7.08 18.29
C LEU A 17 26.59 6.04 17.31
N VAL A 18 26.79 4.74 17.57
CA VAL A 18 26.36 3.66 16.66
C VAL A 18 24.87 3.34 16.82
N VAL A 19 24.34 3.38 18.05
CA VAL A 19 22.96 2.99 18.35
C VAL A 19 21.91 3.79 17.57
N PRO A 20 21.99 5.13 17.46
CA PRO A 20 21.00 5.90 16.70
C PRO A 20 20.95 5.48 15.23
N ILE A 21 22.09 5.17 14.62
CA ILE A 21 22.19 4.70 13.24
C ILE A 21 21.56 3.32 13.11
N LEU A 22 21.86 2.41 14.03
CA LEU A 22 21.31 1.06 14.04
C LEU A 22 19.78 1.07 14.21
N ILE A 23 19.25 1.89 15.13
CA ILE A 23 17.81 2.04 15.34
C ILE A 23 17.14 2.58 14.07
N THR A 24 17.71 3.63 13.47
CA THR A 24 17.20 4.21 12.22
C THR A 24 17.14 3.18 11.09
N LEU A 25 18.19 2.36 10.96
CA LEU A 25 18.27 1.30 9.95
C LEU A 25 17.19 0.22 10.18
N VAL A 26 17.03 -0.26 11.42
CA VAL A 26 16.04 -1.29 11.75
C VAL A 26 14.62 -0.77 11.52
N LEU A 27 14.30 0.45 11.98
CA LEU A 27 13.00 1.06 11.74
C LEU A 27 12.74 1.27 10.24
N GLY A 28 13.75 1.67 9.47
CA GLY A 28 13.65 1.77 8.02
C GLY A 28 13.31 0.44 7.34
N ILE A 29 13.95 -0.66 7.75
CA ILE A 29 13.67 -2.00 7.23
C ILE A 29 12.22 -2.42 7.55
N VAL A 30 11.75 -2.16 8.76
CA VAL A 30 10.38 -2.50 9.18
C VAL A 30 9.34 -1.72 8.36
N GLU A 31 9.53 -0.41 8.19
CA GLU A 31 8.64 0.43 7.38
C GLU A 31 8.62 -0.01 5.91
N PHE A 32 9.79 -0.32 5.35
CA PHE A 32 9.90 -0.83 3.98
C PHE A 32 9.16 -2.17 3.82
N GLY A 33 9.40 -3.12 4.73
CA GLY A 33 8.73 -4.42 4.72
C GLY A 33 7.22 -4.30 4.79
N ARG A 34 6.72 -3.40 5.67
CA ARG A 34 5.28 -3.08 5.74
C ARG A 34 4.78 -2.46 4.45
N GLY A 35 5.46 -1.45 3.89
CA GLY A 35 5.07 -0.80 2.64
C GLY A 35 4.96 -1.80 1.48
N TYR A 36 5.91 -2.74 1.39
CA TYR A 36 5.89 -3.81 0.39
C TYR A 36 4.71 -4.77 0.60
N ASN A 37 4.43 -5.15 1.84
CA ASN A 37 3.27 -5.99 2.15
C ASN A 37 1.94 -5.31 1.76
N VAL A 38 1.78 -4.02 2.07
CA VAL A 38 0.61 -3.23 1.68
C VAL A 38 0.50 -3.12 0.16
N GLN A 39 1.61 -2.89 -0.56
CA GLN A 39 1.61 -2.85 -2.03
C GLN A 39 1.08 -4.16 -2.64
N ASN A 40 1.45 -5.30 -2.08
CA ASN A 40 0.94 -6.61 -2.52
C ASN A 40 -0.57 -6.72 -2.26
N ALA A 41 -1.04 -6.28 -1.08
CA ALA A 41 -2.46 -6.26 -0.74
C ALA A 41 -3.27 -5.34 -1.66
N VAL A 42 -2.78 -4.13 -1.95
CA VAL A 42 -3.43 -3.17 -2.86
C VAL A 42 -3.53 -3.74 -4.28
N SER A 43 -2.46 -4.39 -4.74
CA SER A 43 -2.45 -5.05 -6.07
C SER A 43 -3.44 -6.21 -6.14
N ALA A 44 -3.52 -7.03 -5.08
CA ALA A 44 -4.48 -8.12 -4.99
C ALA A 44 -5.93 -7.60 -4.94
N ALA A 45 -6.18 -6.55 -4.15
CA ALA A 45 -7.49 -5.90 -4.05
C ALA A 45 -7.95 -5.36 -5.40
N ALA A 46 -7.05 -4.71 -6.16
CA ALA A 46 -7.36 -4.20 -7.49
C ALA A 46 -7.77 -5.32 -8.47
N ARG A 47 -7.08 -6.46 -8.43
CA ARG A 47 -7.40 -7.63 -9.26
C ARG A 47 -8.73 -8.26 -8.87
N GLU A 48 -9.02 -8.38 -7.59
CA GLU A 48 -10.31 -8.93 -7.12
C GLU A 48 -11.48 -8.00 -7.45
N GLY A 49 -11.27 -6.68 -7.33
CA GLY A 49 -12.23 -5.69 -7.79
C GLY A 49 -12.49 -5.81 -9.30
N ALA A 50 -11.43 -5.89 -10.11
CA ALA A 50 -11.55 -6.04 -11.56
C ALA A 50 -12.30 -7.32 -11.94
N ARG A 51 -12.00 -8.44 -11.27
CA ARG A 51 -12.71 -9.72 -11.42
C ARG A 51 -14.19 -9.60 -11.09
N THR A 52 -14.48 -8.97 -9.94
CA THR A 52 -15.85 -8.78 -9.49
C THR A 52 -16.63 -7.91 -10.48
N MET A 53 -16.03 -6.85 -11.00
CA MET A 53 -16.65 -6.02 -12.04
C MET A 53 -16.85 -6.78 -13.36
N ALA A 54 -15.87 -7.59 -13.78
CA ALA A 54 -15.96 -8.38 -15.01
C ALA A 54 -17.09 -9.43 -14.99
N ILE A 55 -17.34 -10.04 -13.82
CA ILE A 55 -18.36 -11.09 -13.65
C ILE A 55 -19.72 -10.50 -13.31
N LYS A 56 -19.79 -9.68 -12.26
CA LYS A 56 -21.05 -9.16 -11.72
C LYS A 56 -21.56 -7.93 -12.47
N LYS A 57 -20.68 -7.24 -13.22
CA LYS A 57 -20.99 -6.01 -13.95
C LYS A 57 -21.56 -4.90 -13.07
N ASP A 58 -21.24 -4.94 -11.78
CA ASP A 58 -21.73 -4.00 -10.76
C ASP A 58 -20.54 -3.31 -10.06
N PRO A 59 -20.42 -1.97 -10.19
CA PRO A 59 -19.34 -1.22 -9.56
C PRO A 59 -19.43 -1.21 -8.02
N ALA A 60 -20.64 -1.28 -7.44
CA ALA A 60 -20.80 -1.30 -5.98
C ALA A 60 -20.22 -2.59 -5.39
N ALA A 61 -20.55 -3.74 -5.99
CA ALA A 61 -19.93 -5.02 -5.64
C ALA A 61 -18.41 -5.02 -5.83
N ALA A 62 -17.90 -4.42 -6.91
CA ALA A 62 -16.46 -4.32 -7.15
C ALA A 62 -15.74 -3.50 -6.07
N ARG A 63 -16.31 -2.35 -5.66
CA ARG A 63 -15.76 -1.53 -4.57
C ARG A 63 -15.82 -2.26 -3.23
N ALA A 64 -16.90 -2.99 -2.95
CA ALA A 64 -17.00 -3.82 -1.75
C ALA A 64 -15.93 -4.92 -1.74
N ALA A 65 -15.67 -5.55 -2.89
CA ALA A 65 -14.63 -6.57 -3.02
C ALA A 65 -13.23 -5.99 -2.78
N VAL A 66 -12.92 -4.80 -3.31
CA VAL A 66 -11.66 -4.09 -3.02
C VAL A 66 -11.50 -3.82 -1.52
N LYS A 67 -12.53 -3.26 -0.88
CA LYS A 67 -12.51 -2.94 0.56
C LYS A 67 -12.44 -4.19 1.44
N GLY A 68 -12.96 -5.32 0.97
CA GLY A 68 -12.94 -6.61 1.67
C GLY A 68 -11.71 -7.49 1.38
N ALA A 69 -10.84 -7.10 0.46
CA ALA A 69 -9.69 -7.92 0.06
C ALA A 69 -8.56 -7.98 1.11
N GLY A 70 -8.59 -7.12 2.13
CA GLY A 70 -7.60 -7.08 3.19
C GLY A 70 -7.97 -6.09 4.30
N VAL A 71 -7.13 -6.05 5.33
CA VAL A 71 -7.24 -5.06 6.42
C VAL A 71 -6.33 -3.89 6.10
N PHE A 72 -6.94 -2.78 5.67
CA PHE A 72 -6.25 -1.53 5.38
C PHE A 72 -6.43 -0.55 6.54
N SER A 73 -5.36 0.16 6.89
CA SER A 73 -5.37 1.22 7.91
C SER A 73 -4.52 2.39 7.42
N PRO A 74 -5.13 3.51 6.98
CA PRO A 74 -6.58 3.79 6.94
C PRO A 74 -7.39 2.83 6.03
N ALA A 75 -8.69 2.74 6.25
CA ALA A 75 -9.55 1.90 5.41
C ALA A 75 -9.69 2.49 4.00
N ILE A 76 -9.71 1.63 2.96
CA ILE A 76 -9.91 2.08 1.58
C ILE A 76 -11.29 2.71 1.41
N THR A 77 -11.34 3.88 0.79
CA THR A 77 -12.56 4.61 0.46
C THR A 77 -12.88 4.52 -1.03
N ASP A 78 -14.12 4.83 -1.40
CA ASP A 78 -14.55 4.85 -2.80
C ASP A 78 -13.78 5.87 -3.66
N ALA A 79 -13.23 6.94 -3.05
CA ALA A 79 -12.42 7.94 -3.74
C ALA A 79 -11.05 7.41 -4.21
N GLU A 80 -10.58 6.34 -3.56
CA GLU A 80 -9.30 5.70 -3.86
C GLU A 80 -9.44 4.60 -4.92
N ILE A 81 -10.68 4.28 -5.32
CA ILE A 81 -10.99 3.22 -6.28
C ILE A 81 -11.45 3.84 -7.60
N CYS A 82 -10.63 3.71 -8.62
CA CYS A 82 -10.97 4.11 -9.98
C CYS A 82 -11.39 2.89 -10.81
N ILE A 83 -12.60 2.90 -11.37
CA ILE A 83 -13.08 1.84 -12.27
C ILE A 83 -13.30 2.44 -13.65
N SER A 84 -12.65 1.87 -14.65
CA SER A 84 -12.76 2.27 -16.05
C SER A 84 -13.02 1.06 -16.94
N THR A 85 -13.84 1.23 -17.98
CA THR A 85 -14.11 0.25 -19.04
C THR A 85 -13.90 0.91 -20.40
N SER A 86 -13.72 0.11 -21.46
CA SER A 86 -13.61 0.66 -22.82
C SER A 86 -14.91 1.38 -23.21
N GLY A 87 -14.92 2.71 -23.11
CA GLY A 87 -16.08 3.57 -23.36
C GLY A 87 -16.53 4.42 -22.17
N SER A 88 -16.03 4.15 -20.95
CA SER A 88 -16.28 5.05 -19.81
C SER A 88 -15.30 6.23 -19.81
N GLN A 89 -15.81 7.43 -19.57
CA GLN A 89 -14.94 8.59 -19.33
C GLN A 89 -14.51 8.64 -17.87
N GLY A 90 -13.20 8.51 -17.62
CA GLY A 90 -12.63 8.56 -16.28
C GLY A 90 -12.99 7.35 -15.40
N CYS A 91 -13.09 7.60 -14.08
CA CYS A 91 -13.24 6.59 -13.03
C CYS A 91 -14.70 6.20 -12.69
N SER A 92 -15.59 6.32 -13.67
CA SER A 92 -17.05 6.27 -13.46
C SER A 92 -17.72 5.17 -14.27
N ALA A 93 -17.03 4.05 -14.53
CA ALA A 93 -17.64 2.93 -15.21
C ALA A 93 -18.80 2.36 -14.38
N THR A 94 -20.02 2.44 -14.92
CA THR A 94 -21.25 1.89 -14.30
C THR A 94 -21.61 0.51 -14.83
N SER A 95 -20.97 0.06 -15.91
CA SER A 95 -21.23 -1.22 -16.53
C SER A 95 -19.97 -1.81 -17.17
N CYS A 96 -19.99 -3.12 -17.40
CA CYS A 96 -18.92 -3.89 -18.04
C CYS A 96 -19.54 -4.71 -19.21
N PRO A 97 -19.75 -4.09 -20.39
CA PRO A 97 -20.31 -4.78 -21.56
C PRO A 97 -19.47 -5.99 -21.98
N SER A 98 -20.09 -7.10 -22.38
CA SER A 98 -19.35 -8.30 -22.80
C SER A 98 -18.38 -7.97 -23.94
N GLY A 99 -17.13 -8.46 -23.86
CA GLY A 99 -16.07 -8.18 -24.82
C GLY A 99 -15.25 -6.89 -24.56
N SER A 100 -15.73 -6.00 -23.69
CA SER A 100 -14.93 -4.87 -23.20
C SER A 100 -13.89 -5.29 -22.18
N THR A 101 -12.91 -4.42 -21.93
CA THR A 101 -11.92 -4.60 -20.86
C THR A 101 -12.26 -3.65 -19.73
N VAL A 102 -12.28 -4.16 -18.50
CA VAL A 102 -12.29 -3.33 -17.29
C VAL A 102 -10.87 -3.18 -16.75
N THR A 103 -10.52 -1.95 -16.39
CA THR A 103 -9.32 -1.59 -15.66
C THR A 103 -9.74 -0.97 -14.34
N LEU A 104 -9.35 -1.60 -13.24
CA LEU A 104 -9.58 -1.11 -11.89
C LEU A 104 -8.26 -0.73 -11.25
N THR A 105 -8.18 0.49 -10.76
CA THR A 105 -7.00 1.07 -10.10
C THR A 105 -7.35 1.43 -8.67
N VAL A 106 -6.50 1.05 -7.73
CA VAL A 106 -6.61 1.41 -6.31
C VAL A 106 -5.42 2.27 -5.94
N SER A 107 -5.66 3.46 -5.42
CA SER A 107 -4.65 4.43 -5.00
C SER A 107 -4.69 4.60 -3.49
N TYR A 108 -3.75 4.00 -2.78
CA TYR A 108 -3.75 3.91 -1.32
C TYR A 108 -2.69 4.82 -0.68
N PRO A 109 -3.06 5.78 0.17
CA PRO A 109 -2.10 6.61 0.90
C PRO A 109 -1.47 5.81 2.05
N LEU A 110 -0.21 5.41 1.89
CA LEU A 110 0.52 4.73 2.97
C LEU A 110 0.97 5.75 4.01
N GLU A 111 0.59 5.53 5.27
CA GLU A 111 1.09 6.29 6.41
C GLU A 111 2.22 5.51 7.10
N TYR A 112 3.39 6.14 7.26
CA TYR A 112 4.48 5.60 8.06
C TYR A 112 4.11 5.60 9.54
N MET A 113 4.44 4.53 10.26
CA MET A 113 4.08 4.36 11.68
C MET A 113 5.05 5.10 12.60
N THR A 114 6.31 5.18 12.20
CA THR A 114 7.42 5.72 13.00
C THR A 114 7.57 7.23 12.92
N GLY A 115 6.94 7.89 11.94
CA GLY A 115 7.10 9.34 11.69
C GLY A 115 8.50 9.77 11.26
N LEU A 116 9.41 8.81 11.03
CA LEU A 116 10.83 9.05 10.73
C LEU A 116 11.05 9.57 9.30
N PHE A 117 10.15 9.21 8.38
CA PHE A 117 10.21 9.60 6.98
C PHE A 117 9.12 10.64 6.68
N PRO A 118 9.46 11.78 6.07
CA PRO A 118 8.47 12.76 5.69
C PRO A 118 7.61 12.24 4.52
N GLY A 119 6.33 12.63 4.52
CA GLY A 119 5.39 12.36 3.42
C GLY A 119 4.52 11.12 3.62
N LYS A 120 3.56 10.97 2.70
CA LYS A 120 2.63 9.85 2.62
C LYS A 120 2.68 9.30 1.19
N PRO A 121 3.55 8.32 0.88
CA PRO A 121 3.62 7.80 -0.48
C PRO A 121 2.30 7.11 -0.84
N THR A 122 1.80 7.39 -2.04
CA THR A 122 0.62 6.71 -2.58
C THR A 122 1.06 5.43 -3.27
N LEU A 123 0.57 4.29 -2.78
CA LEU A 123 0.74 2.99 -3.41
C LEU A 123 -0.39 2.76 -4.41
N THR A 124 -0.04 2.34 -5.61
CA THR A 124 -1.04 2.11 -6.67
C THR A 124 -1.05 0.65 -7.08
N GLY A 125 -2.23 0.05 -7.14
CA GLY A 125 -2.45 -1.31 -7.66
C GLY A 125 -3.44 -1.29 -8.80
N THR A 126 -3.16 -2.05 -9.86
CA THR A 126 -4.00 -2.14 -11.06
C THR A 126 -4.38 -3.57 -11.35
N GLY A 127 -5.68 -3.79 -11.59
CA GLY A 127 -6.25 -5.04 -12.07
C GLY A 127 -6.96 -4.83 -13.40
N VAL A 128 -6.71 -5.71 -14.37
CA VAL A 128 -7.32 -5.62 -15.70
C VAL A 128 -7.95 -6.97 -16.05
N MET A 129 -9.21 -6.97 -16.49
CA MET A 129 -9.93 -8.19 -16.90
C MET A 129 -10.87 -7.94 -18.08
N ARG A 130 -11.21 -9.00 -18.82
CA ARG A 130 -12.25 -8.95 -19.85
C ARG A 130 -13.63 -9.15 -19.22
N CYS A 131 -14.59 -8.32 -19.60
CA CYS A 131 -15.96 -8.43 -19.14
C CYS A 131 -16.63 -9.64 -19.79
N GLY A 132 -17.24 -10.51 -18.97
CA GLY A 132 -18.00 -11.68 -19.44
C GLY A 132 -17.22 -13.00 -19.54
N GLY A 133 -15.92 -13.02 -19.22
CA GLY A 133 -15.06 -14.21 -19.36
C GLY A 133 -14.33 -14.23 -20.70
#